data_AF-A0A7D6Z809-F1
#
_entry.id   AF-A0A7D6Z809-F1
#
_cell.length_a   1.000
_cell.length_b   1.000
_cell.length_c   1.000
_cell.angle_alpha   90.00
_cell.angle_beta   90.00
_cell.angle_gamma   90.00
#
_symmetry.space_group_name_H-M   'P 1'
#
loop_
_entity.id
_entity.type
_entity.pdbx_description
1 polymer ?
#
loop_
_entity_poly.entity_id
_entity_poly.type
_entity_poly.pdbx_seq_one_letter_code
_entity_poly.pdbx_strand_id
1 'polypeptide(L)'
;MSSIDFGQRFKQAAAKPPTAFGKNATPGTTVYGRIAEIGEQPRLKFNGAPGEVQKDKQGNPVMQVYITLDTPAGLRNLYPTSRMERAIGTAMAKAGADQFAVGAGLSVTYTGTDPSDERARLYTAVYTPVAAPQAGA
;
A
#
# COMPACT_ATOMS: atom_id res chain seq x y z
N MET A 1 23.49 2.03 -26.55
CA MET A 1 22.16 2.68 -26.66
C MET A 1 21.11 1.61 -26.41
N SER A 2 20.66 1.44 -25.16
CA SER A 2 19.65 0.43 -24.83
C SER A 2 18.29 0.93 -25.30
N SER A 3 17.80 0.33 -26.40
CA SER A 3 16.46 0.57 -26.91
C SER A 3 15.47 0.16 -25.83
N ILE A 4 14.78 1.13 -25.24
CA ILE A 4 13.75 0.89 -24.23
C ILE A 4 12.58 0.25 -24.98
N ASP A 5 12.41 -1.06 -24.85
CA ASP A 5 11.27 -1.77 -25.43
C ASP A 5 10.01 -1.40 -24.66
N PHE A 6 9.29 -0.41 -25.18
CA PHE A 6 8.09 0.12 -24.54
C PHE A 6 7.00 -0.97 -24.39
N GLY A 7 6.96 -1.97 -25.28
CA GLY A 7 6.03 -3.11 -25.22
C GLY A 7 6.20 -4.00 -23.99
N GLN A 8 7.43 -4.39 -23.67
CA GLN A 8 7.76 -5.08 -22.41
C GLN A 8 7.38 -4.26 -21.18
N ARG A 9 7.51 -2.92 -21.23
CA ARG A 9 7.23 -2.04 -20.10
C ARG A 9 5.73 -1.83 -19.87
N PHE A 10 4.92 -1.75 -20.92
CA PHE A 10 3.46 -1.74 -20.79
C PHE A 10 2.93 -3.07 -20.24
N LYS A 11 3.52 -4.20 -20.65
CA LYS A 11 3.19 -5.52 -20.08
C LYS A 11 3.55 -5.59 -18.59
N GLN A 12 4.68 -5.03 -18.16
CA GLN A 12 5.03 -4.96 -16.74
C GLN A 12 4.15 -3.98 -15.94
N ALA A 13 3.75 -2.85 -16.52
CA ALA A 13 2.83 -1.92 -15.87
C ALA A 13 1.41 -2.48 -15.75
N ALA A 14 0.95 -3.26 -16.73
CA ALA A 14 -0.32 -3.99 -16.68
C ALA A 14 -0.26 -5.22 -15.74
N ALA A 15 0.92 -5.81 -15.53
CA ALA A 15 1.13 -6.89 -14.59
C ALA A 15 1.25 -6.43 -13.13
N LYS A 16 1.45 -5.13 -12.87
CA LYS A 16 1.45 -4.62 -11.50
C LYS A 16 0.01 -4.65 -10.98
N PRO A 17 -0.24 -5.33 -9.84
CA PRO A 17 -1.57 -5.42 -9.28
C PRO A 17 -2.16 -4.01 -9.07
N PRO A 18 -3.45 -3.82 -9.40
CA PRO A 18 -4.09 -2.51 -9.35
C PRO A 18 -3.95 -1.91 -7.94
N THR A 19 -3.79 -0.60 -7.90
CA THR A 19 -3.71 0.13 -6.64
C THR A 19 -5.00 -0.06 -5.85
N ALA A 20 -4.88 -0.42 -4.59
CA ALA A 20 -6.01 -0.66 -3.70
C ALA A 20 -6.98 0.52 -3.64
N PHE A 21 -6.45 1.75 -3.59
CA PHE A 21 -7.23 2.98 -3.66
C PHE A 21 -6.84 3.77 -4.91
N GLY A 22 -7.77 3.91 -5.84
CA GLY A 22 -7.62 4.80 -6.99
C GLY A 22 -7.76 6.28 -6.61
N LYS A 23 -7.46 7.15 -7.58
CA LYS A 23 -7.73 8.60 -7.45
C LYS A 23 -9.21 8.91 -7.17
N ASN A 24 -10.12 8.03 -7.60
CA ASN A 24 -11.58 8.14 -7.44
C ASN A 24 -12.15 7.30 -6.29
N ALA A 25 -11.32 6.81 -5.36
CA ALA A 25 -11.84 6.08 -4.21
C ALA A 25 -12.78 6.99 -3.40
N THR A 26 -14.02 6.56 -3.22
CA THR A 26 -15.04 7.28 -2.44
C THR A 26 -14.90 6.94 -0.96
N PRO A 27 -15.17 7.89 -0.06
CA PRO A 27 -15.27 7.57 1.37
C PRO A 27 -16.24 6.42 1.59
N GLY A 28 -15.88 5.49 2.47
CA GLY A 28 -16.54 4.20 2.66
C GLY A 28 -15.96 3.06 1.82
N THR A 29 -15.01 3.31 0.91
CA THR A 29 -14.32 2.24 0.19
C THR A 29 -13.44 1.45 1.16
N THR A 30 -13.71 0.15 1.28
CA THR A 30 -12.89 -0.78 2.06
C THR A 30 -12.12 -1.70 1.13
N VAL A 31 -10.83 -1.87 1.41
CA VAL A 31 -9.97 -2.88 0.80
C VAL A 31 -9.53 -3.81 1.90
N TYR A 32 -9.85 -5.10 1.75
CA TYR A 32 -9.46 -6.12 2.71
C TYR A 32 -8.84 -7.31 2.01
N GLY A 33 -7.88 -7.93 2.67
CA GLY A 33 -7.17 -9.09 2.14
C GLY A 33 -6.15 -9.61 3.13
N ARG A 34 -5.46 -10.67 2.74
CA ARG A 34 -4.26 -11.12 3.47
C ARG A 34 -3.04 -10.41 2.94
N ILE A 35 -2.11 -10.07 3.80
CA ILE A 35 -0.84 -9.51 3.39
C ILE A 35 -0.06 -10.61 2.67
N ALA A 36 0.20 -10.43 1.38
CA ALA A 36 0.96 -11.36 0.56
C ALA A 36 2.45 -10.98 0.52
N GLU A 37 2.76 -9.68 0.49
CA GLU A 37 4.13 -9.17 0.43
C GLU A 37 4.19 -7.76 1.02
N ILE A 38 5.33 -7.42 1.61
CA ILE A 38 5.65 -6.07 2.07
C ILE A 38 7.06 -5.76 1.58
N GLY A 39 7.27 -4.55 1.08
CA GLY A 39 8.60 -4.11 0.69
C GLY A 39 8.66 -2.62 0.52
N GLU A 40 9.83 -2.13 0.13
CA GLU A 40 10.06 -0.74 -0.22
C GLU A 40 10.46 -0.66 -1.69
N GLN A 41 9.88 0.30 -2.41
CA GLN A 41 10.21 0.55 -3.80
C GLN A 41 10.34 2.05 -4.05
N PRO A 42 11.13 2.48 -5.04
CA PRO A 42 11.19 3.89 -5.38
C PRO A 42 9.82 4.38 -5.88
N ARG A 43 9.33 5.45 -5.27
CA ARG A 43 8.09 6.13 -5.60
C ARG A 43 8.16 6.62 -7.03
N LEU A 44 7.18 6.26 -7.85
CA LEU A 44 7.08 6.78 -9.19
C LEU A 44 6.52 8.21 -9.17
N LYS A 45 7.03 9.04 -10.06
CA LYS A 45 6.62 10.43 -10.20
C LYS A 45 5.18 10.50 -10.70
N PHE A 46 4.34 11.25 -9.99
CA PHE A 46 2.95 11.48 -10.40
C PHE A 46 2.93 12.19 -11.75
N ASN A 47 2.25 11.61 -12.74
CA ASN A 47 2.23 12.08 -14.14
C ASN A 47 3.60 12.04 -14.86
N GLY A 48 4.61 11.36 -14.29
CA GLY A 48 5.91 11.13 -14.93
C GLY A 48 5.87 9.97 -15.93
N ALA A 49 6.92 9.87 -16.76
CA ALA A 49 7.07 8.72 -17.64
C ALA A 49 7.11 7.41 -16.83
N PRO A 50 6.66 6.27 -17.39
CA PRO A 50 6.76 4.99 -16.71
C PRO A 50 8.22 4.71 -16.30
N GLY A 51 8.45 4.55 -14.98
CA GLY A 51 9.78 4.35 -14.40
C GLY A 51 10.54 5.62 -14.00
N GLU A 52 9.98 6.82 -14.21
CA GLU A 52 10.49 8.01 -13.54
C GLU A 52 10.22 7.89 -12.05
N VAL A 53 11.29 7.71 -11.28
CA VAL A 53 11.25 7.76 -9.82
C VAL A 53 11.17 9.22 -9.39
N GLN A 54 10.30 9.52 -8.44
CA GLN A 54 10.27 10.79 -7.75
C GLN A 54 11.60 10.93 -7.01
N LYS A 55 12.33 12.02 -7.29
CA LYS A 55 13.58 12.35 -6.62
C LYS A 55 13.32 13.47 -5.63
N ASP A 56 13.93 13.39 -4.44
CA ASP A 56 13.92 14.46 -3.46
C ASP A 56 14.78 15.65 -3.95
N LYS A 57 14.77 16.79 -3.24
CA LYS A 57 15.60 17.97 -3.54
C LYS A 57 17.09 17.67 -3.67
N GLN A 58 17.57 16.59 -3.05
CA GLN A 58 18.95 16.10 -3.14
C GLN A 58 19.22 15.15 -4.32
N GLY A 59 18.22 14.85 -5.16
CA GLY A 59 18.35 13.94 -6.30
C GLY A 59 18.20 12.45 -5.98
N ASN A 60 18.00 12.09 -4.70
CA ASN A 60 17.81 10.71 -4.26
C ASN A 60 16.39 10.22 -4.56
N PRO A 61 16.19 8.96 -5.00
CA PRO A 61 14.86 8.40 -5.20
C PRO A 61 14.10 8.34 -3.86
N VAL A 62 12.90 8.91 -3.84
CA VAL A 62 11.99 8.82 -2.71
C VAL A 62 11.52 7.38 -2.62
N MET A 63 11.91 6.66 -1.57
CA MET A 63 11.39 5.33 -1.29
C MET A 63 9.94 5.44 -0.80
N GLN A 64 9.09 4.48 -1.20
CA GLN A 64 7.76 4.29 -0.64
C GLN A 64 7.59 2.83 -0.27
N VAL A 65 6.97 2.60 0.89
CA VAL A 65 6.52 1.27 1.28
C VAL A 65 5.40 0.84 0.35
N TYR A 66 5.36 -0.44 0.01
CA TYR A 66 4.22 -1.07 -0.63
C TYR A 66 3.84 -2.33 0.13
N ILE A 67 2.54 -2.58 0.18
CA ILE A 67 1.94 -3.76 0.81
C ILE A 67 1.07 -4.42 -0.24
N THR A 68 1.44 -5.61 -0.65
CA THR A 68 0.62 -6.43 -1.55
C THR A 68 -0.40 -7.17 -0.71
N LEU A 69 -1.69 -6.92 -0.96
CA LEU A 69 -2.79 -7.67 -0.38
C LEU A 69 -3.33 -8.68 -1.38
N ASP A 70 -3.46 -9.93 -0.94
CA ASP A 70 -4.29 -10.92 -1.56
C ASP A 70 -5.75 -10.68 -1.16
N THR A 71 -6.49 -10.04 -2.06
CA THR A 71 -7.92 -9.73 -1.88
C THR A 71 -8.75 -10.75 -2.68
N PRO A 72 -10.03 -10.96 -2.35
CA PRO A 72 -10.89 -11.84 -3.16
C PRO A 72 -11.06 -11.38 -4.62
N ALA A 73 -10.76 -10.12 -4.92
CA ALA A 73 -10.75 -9.57 -6.28
C ALA A 73 -9.38 -9.72 -6.97
N GLY A 74 -8.42 -10.41 -6.35
CA GLY A 74 -7.04 -10.58 -6.79
C GLY A 74 -6.02 -9.77 -5.99
N LEU A 75 -4.75 -9.88 -6.38
CA LEU A 75 -3.65 -9.15 -5.76
C LEU A 75 -3.84 -7.64 -5.93
N ARG A 76 -3.56 -6.88 -4.87
CA ARG A 76 -3.81 -5.44 -4.78
C ARG A 76 -2.66 -4.76 -4.06
N ASN A 77 -1.99 -3.81 -4.69
CA ASN A 77 -0.93 -3.06 -4.01
C ASN A 77 -1.50 -1.85 -3.27
N LEU A 78 -1.23 -1.79 -1.97
CA LEU A 78 -1.38 -0.62 -1.12
C LEU A 78 -0.06 0.13 -1.07
N TYR A 79 -0.12 1.44 -1.26
CA TYR A 79 0.98 2.35 -0.98
C TYR A 79 0.54 3.20 0.21
N PRO A 80 0.87 2.79 1.44
CA PRO A 80 0.43 3.52 2.62
C PRO A 80 1.08 4.90 2.65
N THR A 81 0.26 5.91 2.94
CA THR A 81 0.73 7.27 3.25
C THR A 81 0.89 7.40 4.76
N SER A 82 1.60 8.41 5.27
CA SER A 82 1.85 8.55 6.71
C SER A 82 0.59 8.51 7.59
N ARG A 83 -0.57 8.98 7.09
CA ARG A 83 -1.86 8.85 7.80
C ARG A 83 -2.37 7.41 7.81
N MET A 84 -2.24 6.69 6.69
CA MET A 84 -2.60 5.27 6.59
C MET A 84 -1.64 4.41 7.43
N GLU A 85 -0.34 4.69 7.42
CA GLU A 85 0.64 4.01 8.27
C GLU A 85 0.28 4.16 9.75
N ARG A 86 -0.10 5.37 10.17
CA ARG A 86 -0.59 5.61 11.53
C ARG A 86 -1.87 4.83 11.85
N ALA A 87 -2.79 4.72 10.90
CA ALA A 87 -4.01 3.92 11.06
C ALA A 87 -3.70 2.42 11.20
N ILE A 88 -2.79 1.90 10.36
CA ILE A 88 -2.32 0.50 10.40
C ILE A 88 -1.60 0.22 11.72
N GLY A 89 -0.66 1.08 12.14
CA GLY A 89 0.04 0.93 13.42
C GLY A 89 -0.91 0.95 14.62
N THR A 90 -1.93 1.82 14.60
CA THR A 90 -2.99 1.83 15.62
C THR A 90 -3.78 0.51 15.61
N ALA A 91 -4.08 -0.03 14.43
CA ALA A 91 -4.79 -1.30 14.29
C ALA A 91 -3.97 -2.49 14.79
N MET A 92 -2.67 -2.51 14.50
CA MET A 92 -1.73 -3.52 15.01
C MET A 92 -1.65 -3.48 16.53
N ALA A 93 -1.47 -2.27 17.10
CA ALA A 93 -1.43 -2.09 18.55
C ALA A 93 -2.72 -2.56 19.23
N LYS A 94 -3.89 -2.25 18.65
CA LYS A 94 -5.19 -2.76 19.12
C LYS A 94 -5.31 -4.28 19.02
N ALA A 95 -4.69 -4.88 18.00
CA ALA A 95 -4.68 -6.32 17.81
C ALA A 95 -3.62 -7.04 18.64
N GLY A 96 -2.82 -6.31 19.45
CA GLY A 96 -1.71 -6.88 20.23
C GLY A 96 -0.59 -7.45 19.36
N ALA A 97 -0.47 -6.98 18.11
CA ALA A 97 0.52 -7.47 17.18
C ALA A 97 1.81 -6.66 17.29
N ASP A 98 2.89 -7.32 17.69
CA ASP A 98 4.23 -6.73 17.76
C ASP A 98 4.87 -6.58 16.38
N GLN A 99 4.45 -7.41 15.42
CA GLN A 99 5.05 -7.52 14.09
C GLN A 99 4.00 -7.48 12.97
N PHE A 100 4.33 -6.79 11.87
CA PHE A 100 3.51 -6.78 10.66
C PHE A 100 3.90 -7.99 9.81
N ALA A 101 3.08 -9.03 9.82
CA ALA A 101 3.43 -10.33 9.27
C ALA A 101 2.75 -10.60 7.92
N VAL A 102 3.50 -11.18 6.99
CA VAL A 102 2.92 -11.78 5.78
C VAL A 102 1.99 -12.92 6.20
N GLY A 103 0.81 -12.97 5.59
CA GLY A 103 -0.28 -13.88 5.91
C GLY A 103 -1.35 -13.27 6.82
N ALA A 104 -1.04 -12.20 7.58
CA ALA A 104 -2.00 -11.53 8.44
C ALA A 104 -3.11 -10.85 7.62
N GLY A 105 -4.31 -10.75 8.19
CA GLY A 105 -5.42 -10.04 7.60
C GLY A 105 -5.23 -8.54 7.77
N LEU A 106 -5.37 -7.77 6.69
CA LEU A 106 -5.42 -6.32 6.74
C LEU A 106 -6.68 -5.84 6.03
N SER A 107 -7.42 -4.97 6.70
CA SER A 107 -8.56 -4.28 6.13
C SER A 107 -8.38 -2.79 6.32
N VAL A 108 -8.32 -2.04 5.23
CA VAL A 108 -8.17 -0.59 5.23
C VAL A 108 -9.44 0.01 4.63
N THR A 109 -10.05 0.95 5.34
CA THR A 109 -11.22 1.69 4.88
C THR A 109 -10.85 3.15 4.73
N TYR A 110 -11.11 3.73 3.56
CA TYR A 110 -11.00 5.16 3.35
C TYR A 110 -12.22 5.83 3.98
N THR A 111 -12.02 6.66 5.01
CA THR A 111 -13.14 7.27 5.77
C THR A 111 -13.53 8.65 5.26
N GLY A 112 -12.65 9.33 4.52
CA GLY A 112 -12.90 10.65 3.96
C GLY A 112 -11.66 11.52 3.95
N THR A 113 -11.82 12.77 3.57
CA THR A 113 -10.75 13.77 3.61
C THR A 113 -10.68 14.43 4.99
N ASP A 114 -9.48 14.84 5.39
CA ASP A 114 -9.28 15.57 6.63
C ASP A 114 -9.95 16.96 6.53
N PRO A 115 -10.77 17.38 7.51
CA PRO A 115 -11.44 18.68 7.46
C PRO A 115 -10.45 19.85 7.53
N SER A 116 -9.22 19.63 8.00
CA SER A 116 -8.15 20.65 8.00
C SER A 116 -7.30 20.64 6.72
N ASP A 117 -7.32 19.55 5.95
CA ASP A 117 -6.57 19.42 4.70
C ASP A 117 -7.34 18.55 3.70
N GLU A 118 -8.01 19.21 2.75
CA GLU A 118 -8.82 18.61 1.70
C GLU A 118 -8.03 17.69 0.73
N ARG A 119 -6.69 17.70 0.80
CA ARG A 119 -5.82 16.79 0.04
C ARG A 119 -5.40 15.57 0.86
N ALA A 120 -5.48 15.65 2.18
CA ALA A 120 -5.16 14.57 3.10
C ALA A 120 -6.33 13.61 3.23
N ARG A 121 -6.07 12.33 2.92
CA ARG A 121 -7.04 11.25 3.05
C ARG A 121 -6.92 10.60 4.42
N LEU A 122 -8.05 10.45 5.11
CA LEU A 122 -8.19 9.73 6.36
C LEU A 122 -8.55 8.27 6.09
N TYR A 123 -7.94 7.39 6.87
CA TYR A 123 -8.12 5.96 6.75
C TYR A 123 -8.31 5.36 8.13
N THR A 124 -9.16 4.33 8.21
CA THR A 124 -9.21 3.40 9.33
C THR A 124 -8.67 2.07 8.87
N ALA A 125 -7.95 1.38 9.75
CA ALA A 125 -7.43 0.05 9.46
C ALA A 125 -7.86 -0.92 10.56
N VAL A 126 -7.99 -2.18 10.18
CA VAL A 126 -8.16 -3.33 11.06
C VAL A 126 -7.07 -4.31 10.68
N TYR A 127 -6.27 -4.71 11.66
CA TYR A 127 -5.23 -5.71 11.50
C TYR A 127 -5.64 -6.95 12.27
N THR A 128 -5.60 -8.09 11.59
CA THR A 128 -5.87 -9.40 12.16
C THR A 128 -4.57 -10.20 12.07
N PRO A 129 -3.80 -10.32 13.15
CA PRO A 129 -2.57 -11.10 13.12
C PRO A 129 -2.88 -12.52 12.64
N VAL A 130 -1.95 -13.10 11.86
CA VAL A 130 -1.90 -14.56 11.78
C VAL A 130 -1.70 -15.04 13.20
N ALA A 131 -2.56 -15.97 13.65
CA ALA A 131 -2.34 -16.63 14.93
C ALA A 131 -0.88 -17.07 14.96
N ALA A 132 -0.10 -16.51 15.89
CA ALA A 132 1.22 -17.06 16.15
C ALA A 132 1.01 -18.56 16.33
N PRO A 133 1.84 -19.45 15.73
CA PRO A 133 1.79 -20.84 16.13
C PRO A 133 1.90 -20.82 17.65
N GLN A 134 0.84 -21.27 18.33
CA GLN A 134 0.79 -21.27 19.78
C GLN A 134 2.08 -21.95 20.21
N ALA A 135 3.01 -21.20 20.78
CA ALA A 135 4.21 -21.77 21.35
C ALA A 135 3.67 -22.70 22.44
N GLY A 136 3.80 -24.00 22.15
CA GLY A 136 3.27 -25.06 22.99
C GLY A 136 3.78 -24.92 24.41
N ALA A 137 2.88 -25.31 25.32
CA ALA A 137 3.06 -25.48 26.75
C ALA A 137 4.43 -26.00 27.19
#